data_AF-R4W4K5-F1
#
_entry.id   AF-R4W4K5-F1
#
_cell.length_a   1.000
_cell.length_b   1.000
_cell.length_c   1.000
_cell.angle_alpha   90.00
_cell.angle_beta   90.00
_cell.angle_gamma   90.00
#
_symmetry.space_group_name_H-M   'P 1'
#
loop_
_entity.id
_entity.type
_entity.pdbx_description
1 polymer ?
#
loop_
_entity_poly.entity_id
_entity_poly.type
_entity_poly.pdbx_seq_one_letter_code
_entity_poly.pdbx_strand_id
1 'polypeptide(L)'
;MGDDDPWDELLVERGFHDVETATFDVERDWATDQIVDYVFSLSFASPEQFGADAEAFECDLRDRLDEGCDGGGSFEQSATITVHSGRA
;
A
#
# COMPACT_ATOMS: atom_id res chain seq x y z
N MET A 1 24.48 -11.82 7.24
CA MET A 1 24.29 -10.53 6.57
C MET A 1 23.61 -9.66 7.60
N GLY A 2 24.15 -8.46 7.89
CA GLY A 2 23.64 -7.63 8.98
C GLY A 2 22.27 -7.05 8.63
N ASP A 3 21.29 -7.31 9.50
CA ASP A 3 20.04 -6.57 9.62
C ASP A 3 20.34 -5.19 10.22
N ASP A 4 20.98 -4.30 9.46
CA ASP A 4 20.98 -2.87 9.82
C ASP A 4 19.62 -2.32 9.37
N ASP A 5 18.61 -2.42 10.24
CA ASP A 5 17.31 -1.80 9.98
C ASP A 5 17.45 -0.28 10.16
N PRO A 6 17.40 0.50 9.06
CA PRO A 6 17.72 1.92 9.08
C PRO A 6 16.75 2.74 9.92
N TRP A 7 15.57 2.19 10.25
CA TRP A 7 14.56 2.89 11.02
C TRP A 7 14.82 2.80 12.52
N ASP A 8 15.32 1.66 13.00
CA ASP A 8 15.67 1.48 14.41
C ASP A 8 16.82 2.41 14.82
N GLU A 9 17.88 2.47 14.00
CA GLU A 9 18.99 3.40 14.22
C GLU A 9 18.52 4.86 14.21
N LEU A 10 17.68 5.23 13.23
CA LEU A 10 17.13 6.57 13.12
C LEU A 10 16.30 6.95 14.35
N LEU A 11 15.48 6.04 14.89
CA LEU A 11 14.69 6.31 16.10
C LEU A 11 15.59 6.55 17.31
N VAL A 12 16.62 5.73 17.49
CA VAL A 12 17.60 5.92 18.57
C VAL A 12 18.34 7.25 18.42
N GLU A 13 18.78 7.60 17.20
CA GLU A 13 19.43 8.89 16.91
C GLU A 13 18.52 10.09 17.23
N ARG A 14 17.21 9.93 17.09
CA ARG A 14 16.21 10.95 17.43
C ARG A 14 15.85 10.99 18.92
N GLY A 15 16.47 10.14 19.74
CA GLY A 15 16.32 10.13 21.19
C GLY A 15 15.22 9.21 21.70
N PHE A 16 14.64 8.35 20.85
CA PHE A 16 13.75 7.30 21.32
C PHE A 16 14.56 6.19 21.98
N HIS A 17 13.99 5.60 23.03
CA HIS A 17 14.56 4.51 23.80
C HIS A 17 13.65 3.28 23.74
N ASP A 18 14.18 2.11 24.10
CA ASP A 18 13.45 0.84 24.03
C ASP A 18 12.81 0.61 22.65
N VAL A 19 13.60 0.79 21.57
CA VAL A 19 13.10 0.59 20.21
C VAL A 19 12.87 -0.90 19.98
N GLU A 20 11.65 -1.25 19.58
CA GLU A 20 11.20 -2.61 19.29
C GLU A 20 10.64 -2.67 17.87
N THR A 21 10.97 -3.77 17.19
CA THR A 21 10.52 -4.08 15.83
C THR A 21 9.61 -5.29 15.83
N ALA A 22 8.44 -5.14 15.23
CA ALA A 22 7.46 -6.21 15.07
C ALA A 22 7.08 -6.38 13.60
N THR A 23 7.01 -7.63 13.15
CA THR A 23 6.67 -7.98 11.76
C THR A 23 5.33 -8.69 11.71
N PHE A 24 4.48 -8.29 10.77
CA PHE A 24 3.15 -8.86 10.56
C PHE A 24 2.96 -9.21 9.10
N ASP A 25 2.58 -10.46 8.83
CA ASP A 25 2.16 -10.87 7.49
C ASP A 25 0.67 -10.55 7.31
N VAL A 26 0.35 -9.96 6.17
CA VAL A 26 -0.99 -9.53 5.78
C VAL A 26 -1.33 -10.22 4.48
N GLU A 27 -2.40 -11.01 4.50
CA GLU A 27 -3.05 -11.58 3.33
C GLU A 27 -4.37 -10.86 3.12
N ARG A 28 -4.62 -10.38 1.90
CA ARG A 28 -5.82 -9.59 1.58
C ARG A 28 -6.34 -9.88 0.19
N ASP A 29 -7.62 -10.20 0.12
CA ASP A 29 -8.37 -10.23 -1.13
C ASP A 29 -8.92 -8.85 -1.46
N TRP A 30 -8.74 -8.46 -2.72
CA TRP A 30 -9.21 -7.20 -3.27
C TRP A 30 -10.20 -7.43 -4.41
N ALA A 31 -11.36 -6.81 -4.33
CA ALA A 31 -12.24 -6.67 -5.49
C ALA A 31 -11.76 -5.52 -6.41
N THR A 32 -12.11 -5.58 -7.70
CA THR A 32 -11.79 -4.53 -8.68
C THR A 32 -12.17 -3.13 -8.16
N ASP A 33 -13.37 -2.95 -7.62
CA ASP A 33 -13.81 -1.65 -7.08
C ASP A 33 -12.90 -1.16 -5.93
N GLN A 34 -12.43 -2.06 -5.07
CA GLN A 34 -11.55 -1.68 -3.96
C GLN A 34 -10.15 -1.24 -4.44
N ILE A 35 -9.66 -1.83 -5.53
CA ILE A 35 -8.40 -1.42 -6.15
C ILE A 35 -8.55 -0.04 -6.77
N VAL A 36 -9.64 0.20 -7.50
CA VAL A 36 -9.95 1.50 -8.11
C VAL A 36 -10.05 2.58 -7.04
N ASP A 37 -10.83 2.34 -5.98
CA ASP A 37 -10.96 3.26 -4.84
C ASP A 37 -9.60 3.53 -4.17
N TYR A 38 -8.79 2.49 -3.98
CA TYR A 38 -7.46 2.64 -3.41
C TYR A 38 -6.56 3.50 -4.29
N VAL A 39 -6.54 3.30 -5.61
CA VAL A 39 -5.75 4.12 -6.54
C VAL A 39 -6.14 5.59 -6.42
N PHE A 40 -7.44 5.91 -6.42
CA PHE A 40 -7.89 7.30 -6.28
C PHE A 40 -7.69 7.89 -4.87
N SER A 41 -7.48 7.06 -3.85
CA SER A 41 -7.08 7.51 -2.51
C SER A 41 -5.61 7.94 -2.42
N LEU A 42 -4.78 7.53 -3.39
CA LEU A 42 -3.36 7.89 -3.42
C LEU A 42 -3.23 9.37 -3.82
N SER A 43 -2.43 10.12 -3.07
CA SER A 43 -2.27 11.57 -3.26
C SER A 43 -1.73 11.98 -4.64
N PHE A 44 -1.11 11.07 -5.38
CA PHE A 44 -0.59 11.30 -6.74
C PHE A 44 -1.55 10.83 -7.86
N ALA A 45 -2.67 10.23 -7.48
CA ALA A 45 -3.70 9.76 -8.39
C ALA A 45 -5.08 10.28 -7.96
N SER A 46 -5.11 11.41 -7.25
CA SER A 46 -6.38 12.00 -6.83
C SER A 46 -7.19 12.46 -8.05
N PRO A 47 -8.52 12.39 -8.00
CA PRO A 47 -9.37 12.84 -9.12
C PRO A 47 -9.07 14.29 -9.56
N GLU A 48 -8.64 15.14 -8.64
CA GLU A 48 -8.24 16.53 -8.91
C GLU A 48 -7.01 16.64 -9.82
N GLN A 49 -6.11 15.66 -9.79
CA GLN A 49 -4.92 15.62 -10.67
C GLN A 49 -5.27 15.13 -12.09
N PHE A 50 -6.29 14.28 -12.22
CA PHE A 50 -6.77 13.81 -13.52
C PHE A 50 -7.76 14.77 -14.18
N GLY A 51 -8.46 15.60 -13.40
CA GLY A 51 -9.39 16.58 -13.94
C GLY A 51 -10.50 15.92 -14.77
N ALA A 52 -10.60 16.29 -16.05
CA ALA A 52 -11.62 15.75 -16.96
C ALA A 52 -11.32 14.31 -17.42
N ASP A 53 -10.09 13.82 -17.26
CA ASP A 53 -9.68 12.48 -17.70
C ASP A 53 -9.94 11.40 -16.64
N ALA A 54 -10.45 11.77 -15.45
CA ALA A 54 -10.63 10.85 -14.32
C ALA A 54 -11.58 9.69 -14.65
N GLU A 55 -12.71 9.96 -15.31
CA GLU A 55 -13.68 8.93 -15.72
C GLU A 55 -13.09 7.99 -16.78
N ALA A 56 -12.33 8.53 -17.74
CA ALA A 56 -11.69 7.73 -18.78
C ALA A 56 -10.61 6.82 -18.18
N PHE A 57 -9.78 7.34 -17.26
CA PHE A 57 -8.79 6.57 -16.53
C PHE A 57 -9.43 5.46 -15.69
N GLU A 58 -10.54 5.75 -14.99
CA GLU A 58 -11.26 4.73 -14.22
C GLU A 58 -11.76 3.58 -15.12
N CYS A 59 -12.36 3.90 -16.26
CA CYS A 59 -12.80 2.89 -17.22
C CYS A 59 -11.63 2.04 -17.72
N ASP A 60 -10.54 2.67 -18.16
CA ASP A 60 -9.35 1.97 -18.64
C ASP A 60 -8.74 1.07 -17.55
N LEU A 61 -8.72 1.54 -16.29
CA LEU A 61 -8.21 0.77 -15.16
C LEU A 61 -9.10 -0.45 -14.87
N ARG A 62 -10.42 -0.30 -14.88
CA ARG A 62 -11.38 -1.40 -14.67
C ARG A 62 -11.24 -2.45 -15.77
N ASP A 63 -11.22 -2.03 -17.04
CA ASP A 63 -11.07 -2.94 -18.18
C ASP A 63 -9.75 -3.73 -18.07
N ARG A 64 -8.67 -3.07 -17.67
CA ARG A 64 -7.37 -3.72 -17.46
C ARG A 64 -7.37 -4.75 -16.34
N LEU A 65 -8.08 -4.46 -15.25
CA LEU A 65 -8.22 -5.38 -14.12
C LEU A 65 -9.08 -6.60 -14.52
N ASP A 66 -10.17 -6.38 -15.24
CA ASP A 66 -11.06 -7.44 -15.71
C ASP A 66 -10.40 -8.34 -16.77
N GLU A 67 -9.52 -7.82 -17.63
CA GLU A 67 -8.69 -8.62 -18.52
C GLU A 67 -7.72 -9.55 -17.77
N GLY A 68 -7.23 -9.10 -16.61
CA GLY A 68 -6.23 -9.82 -15.82
C GLY A 68 -6.80 -10.93 -14.94
N CYS A 69 -8.07 -10.84 -14.57
CA CYS A 69 -8.78 -11.90 -13.85
C CYS A 69 -9.60 -12.71 -14.86
N ASP A 70 -9.32 -14.02 -15.02
CA ASP A 70 -10.13 -14.96 -15.82
C ASP A 70 -11.58 -15.11 -15.28
N GLY A 71 -12.37 -14.04 -15.29
CA GLY A 71 -13.72 -13.94 -14.72
C GLY A 71 -13.81 -13.94 -13.18
N GLY A 72 -12.67 -13.88 -12.47
CA GLY A 72 -12.61 -14.09 -11.02
C GLY A 72 -12.89 -12.85 -10.14
N GLY A 73 -12.66 -11.63 -10.65
CA GLY A 73 -12.95 -10.38 -9.92
C GLY A 73 -12.25 -10.17 -8.57
N SER A 74 -11.28 -11.01 -8.21
CA SER A 74 -10.57 -10.98 -6.94
C SER A 74 -9.05 -11.07 -7.13
N PHE A 75 -8.31 -10.21 -6.44
CA PHE A 75 -6.85 -10.15 -6.45
C PHE A 75 -6.31 -10.42 -5.04
N GLU A 76 -5.40 -11.37 -4.92
CA GLU A 76 -4.73 -11.69 -3.66
C GLU A 76 -3.48 -10.82 -3.48
N GLN A 77 -3.36 -10.19 -2.32
CA GLN A 77 -2.18 -9.45 -1.88
C GLN A 77 -1.59 -10.14 -0.65
N SER A 78 -0.33 -10.51 -0.75
CA SER A 78 0.50 -10.86 0.41
C SER A 78 1.51 -9.74 0.65
N ALA A 79 1.54 -9.20 1.86
CA ALA A 79 2.47 -8.14 2.24
C ALA A 79 3.01 -8.39 3.66
N THR A 80 4.26 -8.02 3.89
CA THR A 80 4.87 -8.04 5.23
C THR A 80 5.00 -6.60 5.72
N ILE A 81 4.38 -6.30 6.86
CA ILE A 81 4.39 -5.00 7.50
C ILE A 81 5.36 -5.04 8.67
N THR A 82 6.40 -4.21 8.62
CA THR A 82 7.32 -4.00 9.74
C THR A 82 6.94 -2.72 10.48
N VAL A 83 6.76 -2.82 11.79
CA VAL A 83 6.43 -1.70 12.68
C VAL A 83 7.60 -1.49 13.63
N HIS A 84 8.15 -0.28 13.59
CA HIS A 84 9.17 0.21 14.52
C HIS A 84 8.52 1.12 15.55
N SER A 85 8.76 0.87 16.84
CA SER A 85 8.19 1.65 17.93
C SER A 85 9.22 1.93 19.01
N GLY A 86 9.14 3.08 19.68
CA GLY A 86 10.04 3.44 20.78
C GLY A 86 9.37 4.42 21.74
N ARG A 87 9.94 4.56 22.94
CA ARG A 87 9.48 5.49 23.98
C ARG A 87 10.25 6.81 23.89
N ALA A 88 9.53 7.92 24.09
CA ALA A 88 10.09 9.27 24.13
C ALA A 88 10.44 9.70 25.57
#